data_AF-J9CIM0-F1
#
_entry.id   AF-J9CIM0-F1
#
_cell.length_a   1.000
_cell.length_b   1.000
_cell.length_c   1.000
_cell.angle_alpha   90.00
_cell.angle_beta   90.00
_cell.angle_gamma   90.00
#
_symmetry.space_group_name_H-M   'P 1'
#
loop_
_entity.id
_entity.type
_entity.pdbx_description
1 polymer ?
#
loop_
_entity_poly.entity_id
_entity_poly.type
_entity_poly.pdbx_seq_one_letter_code
_entity_poly.pdbx_strand_id
1 'polypeptide(L)'
;MEAAYKFKNYEEFCRKKEDPSLSNEMRKIYEQITTDLQCRLIIYQSDYLKQQLTQLQQQEEKDHAIRNHWQNDAGFQRYLLWKTCEYTTDLNKTVSQSLTSLLPHPLMTGYYALKDNYPTEIKVPVEHTYSRLWFTFQWDALKEAESITVDSITLSGLLTQTKLFNIEEDRIQNNPEQPHKVSYTICNTSDLKIAQPFFGCLGKGMYPYHLGDSPRMYFDRLYNRDYGTLCRYHRKADHSTDEQLPPVRYYVYSFQWGGNAPEDDPLLTIYYHFTKTMNEPDGHAPVIYKKATARLYDETHRLGKSHHGLLRNFTYQVNGVVTTLTSTLSLQITAISWYRISVDDIPPFE
;
A
#
# COMPACT_ATOMS: atom_id res chain seq x y z
N MET A 1 -54.93 -24.23 -43.72
CA MET A 1 -53.65 -23.57 -44.06
C MET A 1 -53.26 -24.05 -45.45
N GLU A 2 -53.29 -23.16 -46.46
CA GLU A 2 -52.95 -23.50 -47.85
C GLU A 2 -51.54 -24.08 -47.94
N ALA A 3 -51.31 -25.03 -48.85
CA ALA A 3 -50.03 -25.73 -48.98
C ALA A 3 -48.83 -24.79 -49.19
N ALA A 4 -49.06 -23.60 -49.74
CA ALA A 4 -48.06 -22.56 -49.98
C ALA A 4 -47.37 -22.07 -48.69
N TYR A 5 -48.08 -22.04 -47.56
CA TYR A 5 -47.58 -21.46 -46.30
C TYR A 5 -46.96 -22.48 -45.33
N LYS A 6 -46.94 -23.76 -45.68
CA LYS A 6 -46.28 -24.81 -44.88
C LYS A 6 -44.77 -24.80 -45.12
N PHE A 7 -43.98 -25.13 -44.11
CA PHE A 7 -42.53 -25.27 -44.20
C PHE A 7 -42.10 -26.58 -43.52
N LYS A 8 -40.99 -27.18 -43.96
CA LYS A 8 -40.51 -28.48 -43.48
C LYS A 8 -39.32 -28.38 -42.53
N ASN A 9 -38.57 -27.28 -42.60
CA ASN A 9 -37.39 -27.05 -41.77
C ASN A 9 -37.22 -25.55 -41.48
N TYR A 10 -36.25 -25.21 -40.62
CA TYR A 10 -36.02 -23.84 -40.16
C TYR A 10 -35.54 -22.91 -41.28
N GLU A 11 -34.73 -23.41 -42.21
CA GLU A 11 -34.26 -22.65 -43.36
C GLU A 11 -35.43 -22.25 -44.29
N GLU A 12 -36.33 -23.19 -44.58
CA GLU A 12 -37.53 -22.92 -45.36
C GLU A 12 -38.48 -21.97 -44.62
N PHE A 13 -38.55 -22.05 -43.29
CA PHE A 13 -39.29 -21.11 -42.46
C PHE A 13 -38.75 -19.68 -42.57
N CYS A 14 -37.43 -19.48 -42.42
CA CYS A 14 -36.79 -18.17 -42.54
C CYS A 14 -37.02 -17.55 -43.91
N ARG A 15 -36.80 -18.34 -44.98
CA ARG A 15 -36.99 -17.88 -46.36
C ARG A 15 -38.44 -17.48 -46.63
N LYS A 16 -39.42 -18.25 -46.15
CA LYS A 16 -40.85 -17.93 -46.34
C LYS A 16 -41.30 -16.75 -45.48
N LYS A 17 -40.74 -16.57 -44.29
CA LYS A 17 -41.02 -15.41 -43.43
C LYS A 17 -40.62 -14.09 -44.10
N GLU A 18 -39.52 -14.10 -44.85
CA GLU A 18 -38.96 -12.93 -45.53
C GLU A 18 -39.61 -12.65 -46.89
N ASP A 19 -40.54 -13.49 -47.35
CA ASP A 19 -41.20 -13.30 -48.65
C ASP A 19 -42.05 -12.02 -48.64
N PRO A 20 -41.76 -11.04 -49.52
CA PRO A 20 -42.49 -9.78 -49.56
C PRO A 20 -43.96 -9.94 -49.96
N SER A 21 -44.32 -11.04 -50.64
CA SER A 21 -45.69 -11.30 -51.11
C SER A 21 -46.62 -11.86 -50.02
N LEU A 22 -46.11 -12.12 -48.82
CA LEU A 22 -46.91 -12.67 -47.72
C LEU A 22 -48.00 -11.69 -47.26
N SER A 23 -49.24 -12.19 -47.12
CA SER A 23 -50.34 -11.43 -46.55
C SER A 23 -50.08 -11.07 -45.08
N ASN A 24 -50.66 -9.94 -44.63
CA ASN A 24 -50.50 -9.47 -43.25
C ASN A 24 -50.94 -10.51 -42.20
N GLU A 25 -51.94 -11.32 -42.51
CA GLU A 25 -52.42 -12.39 -41.62
C GLU A 25 -51.39 -13.51 -41.49
N MET A 26 -50.75 -13.92 -42.60
CA MET A 26 -49.70 -14.94 -42.57
C MET A 26 -48.44 -14.41 -41.90
N ARG A 27 -48.08 -13.12 -42.08
CA ARG A 27 -46.93 -12.51 -41.40
C ARG A 27 -47.07 -12.62 -39.88
N LYS A 28 -48.25 -12.31 -39.34
CA LYS A 28 -48.54 -12.47 -37.91
C LYS A 28 -48.38 -13.92 -37.43
N ILE A 29 -48.79 -14.90 -38.22
CA ILE A 29 -48.64 -16.32 -37.88
C ILE A 29 -47.15 -16.72 -37.85
N TYR A 30 -46.35 -16.30 -38.83
CA TYR A 30 -44.90 -16.54 -38.85
C TYR A 30 -44.17 -15.82 -37.70
N GLU A 31 -44.60 -14.63 -37.32
CA GLU A 31 -44.11 -13.92 -36.14
C GLU A 31 -44.43 -14.67 -34.85
N GLN A 32 -45.66 -15.17 -34.68
CA GLN A 32 -46.04 -16.00 -33.53
C GLN A 32 -45.21 -17.27 -33.43
N ILE A 33 -44.98 -17.96 -34.55
CA ILE A 33 -44.11 -19.15 -34.60
C ILE A 33 -42.66 -18.77 -34.25
N THR A 34 -42.18 -17.61 -34.70
CA THR A 34 -40.84 -17.11 -34.34
C THR A 34 -40.73 -16.94 -32.82
N THR A 35 -41.70 -16.28 -32.20
CA THR A 35 -41.73 -16.04 -30.76
C THR A 35 -41.79 -17.34 -29.98
N ASP A 36 -42.63 -18.30 -30.39
CA ASP A 36 -42.70 -19.63 -29.75
C ASP A 36 -41.38 -20.40 -29.86
N LEU A 37 -40.73 -20.39 -31.04
CA LEU A 37 -39.42 -21.02 -31.23
C LEU A 37 -38.33 -20.35 -30.39
N GLN A 38 -38.35 -19.03 -30.25
CA GLN A 38 -37.41 -18.29 -29.39
C GLN A 38 -37.61 -18.65 -27.91
N CYS A 39 -38.85 -18.72 -27.43
CA CYS A 39 -39.17 -19.13 -26.07
C CYS A 39 -38.73 -20.58 -25.80
N ARG A 40 -38.95 -21.49 -26.75
CA ARG A 40 -38.52 -22.89 -26.64
C ARG A 40 -37.00 -23.05 -26.69
N LEU A 41 -36.30 -22.20 -27.46
CA LEU A 41 -34.84 -22.19 -27.49
C LEU A 41 -34.27 -21.84 -26.11
N ILE A 42 -34.84 -20.84 -25.42
CA ILE A 42 -34.45 -20.46 -24.06
C ILE A 42 -34.65 -21.63 -23.09
N ILE A 43 -35.79 -22.33 -23.16
CA ILE A 43 -36.08 -23.49 -22.31
C ILE A 43 -35.12 -24.65 -22.63
N TYR A 44 -34.92 -24.98 -23.91
CA TYR A 44 -34.02 -26.03 -24.35
C TYR A 44 -32.57 -25.76 -23.94
N GLN A 45 -32.09 -24.53 -24.10
CA GLN A 45 -30.76 -24.12 -23.65
C GLN A 45 -30.65 -24.18 -22.13
N SER A 46 -31.70 -23.83 -21.39
CA SER A 46 -31.71 -23.91 -19.92
C SER A 46 -31.64 -25.34 -19.41
N ASP A 47 -32.39 -26.26 -20.01
CA ASP A 47 -32.40 -27.68 -19.64
C ASP A 47 -31.11 -28.38 -20.07
N TYR A 48 -30.59 -28.05 -21.25
CA TYR A 48 -29.29 -28.52 -21.71
C TYR A 48 -28.17 -28.03 -20.78
N LEU A 49 -28.18 -26.75 -20.39
CA LEU A 49 -27.20 -26.19 -19.47
C LEU A 49 -27.30 -26.82 -18.07
N LYS A 50 -28.52 -27.06 -17.56
CA LYS A 50 -28.72 -27.77 -16.29
C LYS A 50 -28.20 -29.21 -16.36
N GLN A 51 -28.46 -29.93 -17.45
CA GLN A 51 -27.94 -31.28 -17.65
C GLN A 51 -26.41 -31.29 -17.72
N GLN A 52 -25.80 -30.36 -18.45
CA GLN A 52 -24.35 -30.17 -18.49
C GLN A 52 -23.78 -29.87 -17.09
N LEU A 53 -24.39 -28.94 -16.34
CA LEU A 53 -23.99 -28.61 -14.98
C LEU A 53 -24.08 -29.82 -14.05
N THR A 54 -25.17 -30.59 -14.10
CA THR A 54 -25.33 -31.80 -13.28
C THR A 54 -24.31 -32.87 -13.66
N GLN A 55 -24.02 -33.06 -14.95
CA GLN A 55 -23.00 -33.99 -15.42
C GLN A 55 -21.61 -33.57 -14.94
N LEU A 56 -21.27 -32.28 -15.04
CA LEU A 56 -19.99 -31.75 -14.57
C LEU A 56 -19.86 -31.85 -13.04
N GLN A 57 -20.95 -31.63 -12.29
CA GLN A 57 -20.99 -31.84 -10.83
C GLN A 57 -20.76 -33.30 -10.46
N GLN A 58 -21.47 -34.24 -11.11
CA GLN A 58 -21.32 -35.67 -10.87
C GLN A 58 -19.92 -36.17 -11.25
N GLN A 59 -19.34 -35.62 -12.32
CA GLN A 59 -17.98 -35.94 -12.74
C GLN A 59 -16.96 -35.41 -11.70
N GLU A 60 -17.13 -34.16 -11.26
CA GLU A 60 -16.28 -33.57 -10.23
C GLU A 60 -16.40 -34.31 -8.88
N GLU A 61 -17.58 -34.80 -8.49
CA GLU A 61 -17.77 -35.58 -7.26
C GLU A 61 -17.15 -36.99 -7.35
N LYS A 62 -17.08 -37.57 -8.54
CA LYS A 62 -16.64 -38.95 -8.74
C LYS A 62 -15.12 -39.11 -8.78
N ASP A 63 -14.45 -38.29 -9.59
CA ASP A 63 -13.03 -38.46 -9.88
C ASP A 63 -12.22 -37.16 -9.82
N HIS A 64 -12.89 -36.04 -9.51
CA HIS A 64 -12.29 -34.71 -9.50
C HIS A 64 -11.57 -34.37 -10.81
N ALA A 65 -11.97 -34.95 -11.96
CA ALA A 65 -11.24 -34.79 -13.21
C ALA A 65 -11.14 -33.32 -13.65
N ILE A 66 -12.16 -32.50 -13.35
CA ILE A 66 -12.18 -31.08 -13.68
C ILE A 66 -11.17 -30.34 -12.77
N ARG A 67 -11.22 -30.56 -11.45
CA ARG A 67 -10.22 -30.00 -10.52
C ARG A 67 -8.80 -30.45 -10.85
N ASN A 68 -8.60 -31.72 -11.15
CA ASN A 68 -7.30 -32.29 -11.50
C ASN A 68 -6.79 -31.73 -12.83
N HIS A 69 -7.67 -31.51 -13.80
CA HIS A 69 -7.32 -30.84 -15.05
C HIS A 69 -6.80 -29.42 -14.78
N TRP A 70 -7.55 -28.61 -14.01
CA TRP A 70 -7.13 -27.24 -13.70
C TRP A 70 -5.90 -27.18 -12.78
N GLN A 71 -5.75 -28.12 -11.83
CA GLN A 71 -4.54 -28.24 -11.03
C GLN A 71 -3.29 -28.51 -11.87
N ASN A 72 -3.43 -29.19 -13.02
CA ASN A 72 -2.32 -29.49 -13.93
C ASN A 72 -2.22 -28.51 -15.10
N ASP A 73 -3.20 -27.61 -15.28
CA ASP A 73 -3.17 -26.60 -16.33
C ASP A 73 -2.14 -25.52 -16.00
N ALA A 74 -1.14 -25.36 -16.87
CA ALA A 74 -0.05 -24.42 -16.63
C ALA A 74 -0.52 -22.95 -16.61
N GLY A 75 -1.61 -22.61 -17.31
CA GLY A 75 -2.19 -21.27 -17.29
C GLY A 75 -2.90 -20.98 -15.96
N PHE A 76 -3.65 -21.95 -15.45
CA PHE A 76 -4.32 -21.89 -14.16
C PHE A 76 -3.33 -21.98 -12.99
N GLN A 77 -2.28 -22.80 -13.09
CA GLN A 77 -1.17 -22.79 -12.15
C GLN A 77 -0.46 -21.44 -12.15
N ARG A 78 -0.22 -20.82 -13.31
CA ARG A 78 0.28 -19.43 -13.38
C ARG A 78 -0.69 -18.45 -12.73
N TYR A 79 -2.00 -18.66 -12.88
CA TYR A 79 -3.04 -17.91 -12.18
C TYR A 79 -3.01 -18.13 -10.64
N LEU A 80 -2.67 -19.31 -10.16
CA LEU A 80 -2.47 -19.52 -8.72
C LEU A 80 -1.13 -18.93 -8.24
N LEU A 81 -0.09 -19.01 -9.07
CA LEU A 81 1.25 -18.51 -8.78
C LEU A 81 1.30 -16.99 -8.64
N TRP A 82 0.52 -16.20 -9.39
CA TRP A 82 0.49 -14.74 -9.15
C TRP A 82 -0.20 -14.41 -7.82
N LYS A 83 -1.30 -15.10 -7.47
CA LYS A 83 -1.99 -14.91 -6.17
C LYS A 83 -1.09 -15.21 -4.97
N THR A 84 -0.15 -16.15 -5.12
CA THR A 84 0.83 -16.51 -4.08
C THR A 84 2.21 -15.88 -4.29
N CYS A 85 2.36 -14.97 -5.25
CA CYS A 85 3.65 -14.37 -5.53
C CYS A 85 4.06 -13.48 -4.36
N GLU A 86 5.10 -13.87 -3.64
CA GLU A 86 5.65 -13.13 -2.51
C GLU A 86 6.90 -12.36 -2.91
N TYR A 87 7.11 -11.24 -2.24
CA TYR A 87 8.29 -10.41 -2.39
C TYR A 87 8.89 -10.14 -1.02
N THR A 88 10.21 -10.33 -0.88
CA THR A 88 10.91 -10.46 0.42
C THR A 88 12.11 -9.51 0.58
N THR A 89 12.26 -8.52 -0.30
CA THR A 89 13.39 -7.59 -0.24
C THR A 89 13.30 -6.65 0.96
N ASP A 90 14.40 -6.51 1.70
CA ASP A 90 14.54 -5.50 2.75
C ASP A 90 14.67 -4.10 2.15
N LEU A 91 13.53 -3.41 2.07
CA LEU A 91 13.43 -2.06 1.53
C LEU A 91 14.34 -1.06 2.25
N ASN A 92 14.47 -1.17 3.58
CA ASN A 92 15.26 -0.22 4.36
C ASN A 92 16.77 -0.42 4.13
N LYS A 93 17.20 -1.68 3.95
CA LYS A 93 18.58 -1.99 3.54
C LYS A 93 18.88 -1.51 2.12
N THR A 94 17.94 -1.66 1.17
CA THR A 94 18.12 -1.15 -0.19
C THR A 94 18.30 0.38 -0.19
N VAL A 95 17.49 1.09 0.58
CA VAL A 95 17.58 2.56 0.67
C VAL A 95 18.85 3.01 1.38
N SER A 96 19.32 2.27 2.39
CA SER A 96 20.57 2.62 3.09
C SER A 96 21.82 2.52 2.21
N GLN A 97 21.73 1.81 1.09
CA GLN A 97 22.79 1.65 0.09
C GLN A 97 22.66 2.61 -1.10
N SER A 98 21.53 3.32 -1.23
CA SER A 98 21.26 4.26 -2.32
C SER A 98 21.96 5.60 -2.14
N LEU A 99 22.49 6.18 -3.22
CA LEU A 99 23.09 7.53 -3.21
C LEU A 99 22.04 8.61 -2.97
N THR A 100 20.84 8.45 -3.52
CA THR A 100 19.73 9.38 -3.30
C THR A 100 19.12 9.22 -1.91
N SER A 101 19.50 8.16 -1.19
CA SER A 101 18.85 7.73 0.04
C SER A 101 17.32 7.59 -0.12
N LEU A 102 16.88 7.18 -1.31
CA LEU A 102 15.50 6.85 -1.66
C LEU A 102 15.48 5.47 -2.31
N LEU A 103 14.30 4.86 -2.44
CA LEU A 103 14.15 3.59 -3.16
C LEU A 103 14.44 3.82 -4.65
N PRO A 104 15.49 3.20 -5.23
CA PRO A 104 15.87 3.45 -6.61
C PRO A 104 14.85 2.86 -7.61
N HIS A 105 14.21 1.76 -7.23
CA HIS A 105 13.23 1.05 -8.05
C HIS A 105 11.98 0.77 -7.20
N PRO A 106 11.04 1.73 -7.10
CA PRO A 106 9.81 1.53 -6.33
C PRO A 106 9.00 0.38 -6.93
N LEU A 107 8.73 -0.64 -6.12
CA LEU A 107 7.94 -1.79 -6.55
C LEU A 107 6.45 -1.44 -6.58
N MET A 108 5.86 -1.56 -7.75
CA MET A 108 4.42 -1.38 -7.97
C MET A 108 3.80 -2.63 -8.59
N THR A 109 2.54 -2.87 -8.25
CA THR A 109 1.76 -4.02 -8.72
C THR A 109 0.38 -3.56 -9.12
N GLY A 110 -0.16 -4.12 -10.19
CA GLY A 110 -1.53 -3.93 -10.61
C GLY A 110 -2.01 -5.18 -11.31
N TYR A 111 -3.30 -5.48 -11.20
CA TYR A 111 -3.91 -6.56 -11.96
C TYR A 111 -5.21 -6.08 -12.59
N TYR A 112 -5.54 -6.65 -13.74
CA TYR A 112 -6.81 -6.41 -14.42
C TYR A 112 -7.34 -7.76 -14.88
N ALA A 113 -8.46 -8.19 -14.29
CA ALA A 113 -9.13 -9.42 -14.69
C ALA A 113 -9.86 -9.18 -16.01
N LEU A 114 -9.39 -9.86 -17.06
CA LEU A 114 -10.01 -9.87 -18.38
C LEU A 114 -11.40 -10.55 -18.29
N LYS A 115 -12.49 -9.85 -18.67
CA LYS A 115 -13.84 -10.41 -18.88
C LYS A 115 -14.24 -10.41 -20.35
N ASP A 116 -15.04 -11.38 -20.80
CA ASP A 116 -15.37 -11.74 -22.21
C ASP A 116 -15.61 -10.59 -23.23
N ASN A 117 -15.97 -9.38 -22.78
CA ASN A 117 -15.95 -8.16 -23.61
C ASN A 117 -14.81 -7.23 -23.18
N TYR A 118 -13.64 -7.36 -23.81
CA TYR A 118 -12.50 -6.48 -23.51
C TYR A 118 -12.58 -5.18 -24.35
N PRO A 119 -12.35 -4.00 -23.74
CA PRO A 119 -12.18 -2.76 -24.49
C PRO A 119 -10.91 -2.79 -25.36
N THR A 120 -10.86 -1.94 -26.41
CA THR A 120 -9.65 -1.75 -27.24
C THR A 120 -8.48 -1.12 -26.49
N GLU A 121 -8.72 -0.56 -25.30
CA GLU A 121 -7.73 0.01 -24.39
C GLU A 121 -7.89 -0.59 -22.99
N ILE A 122 -6.83 -1.19 -22.44
CA ILE A 122 -6.81 -1.74 -21.08
C ILE A 122 -6.03 -0.78 -20.18
N LYS A 123 -6.70 -0.23 -19.17
CA LYS A 123 -6.07 0.59 -18.13
C LYS A 123 -5.95 -0.24 -16.86
N VAL A 124 -4.71 -0.52 -16.44
CA VAL A 124 -4.41 -1.27 -15.22
C VAL A 124 -4.01 -0.27 -14.13
N PRO A 125 -4.79 -0.12 -13.04
CA PRO A 125 -4.34 0.66 -11.90
C PRO A 125 -3.17 -0.06 -11.23
N VAL A 126 -2.08 0.68 -11.00
CA VAL A 126 -0.89 0.18 -10.31
C VAL A 126 -0.75 0.85 -8.95
N GLU A 127 -0.38 0.06 -7.94
CA GLU A 127 -0.16 0.50 -6.57
C GLU A 127 1.22 0.10 -6.07
N HIS A 128 1.82 0.91 -5.20
CA HIS A 128 3.03 0.52 -4.48
C HIS A 128 2.71 -0.63 -3.55
N THR A 129 3.58 -1.64 -3.52
CA THR A 129 3.39 -2.81 -2.65
C THR A 129 3.69 -2.54 -1.18
N TYR A 130 4.21 -1.35 -0.89
CA TYR A 130 4.67 -0.94 0.43
C TYR A 130 4.01 0.35 0.91
N SER A 131 4.20 0.58 2.20
CA SER A 131 3.93 1.82 2.90
C SER A 131 5.26 2.46 3.30
N ARG A 132 5.23 3.75 3.63
CA ARG A 132 6.38 4.44 4.19
C ARG A 132 5.98 5.29 5.38
N LEU A 133 6.94 5.54 6.25
CA LEU A 133 6.78 6.26 7.49
C LEU A 133 7.79 7.41 7.52
N TRP A 134 7.32 8.58 7.92
CA TRP A 134 8.18 9.72 8.19
C TRP A 134 7.85 10.34 9.53
N PHE A 135 8.73 11.22 10.01
CA PHE A 135 8.62 11.82 11.32
C PHE A 135 8.68 13.33 11.23
N THR A 136 7.73 13.98 11.89
CA THR A 136 7.61 15.42 12.03
C THR A 136 7.36 15.77 13.49
N PHE A 137 8.14 16.70 14.03
CA PHE A 137 8.08 17.11 15.42
C PHE A 137 7.79 18.60 15.51
N GLN A 138 6.82 18.94 16.35
CA GLN A 138 6.54 20.30 16.79
C GLN A 138 6.95 20.43 18.25
N TRP A 139 7.63 21.52 18.54
CA TRP A 139 8.22 21.77 19.85
C TRP A 139 7.58 23.02 20.45
N ASP A 140 6.73 22.82 21.46
CA ASP A 140 5.97 23.89 22.08
C ASP A 140 6.49 24.23 23.48
N ALA A 141 6.54 25.53 23.75
CA ALA A 141 6.76 26.11 25.07
C ALA A 141 8.05 25.64 25.79
N LEU A 142 9.19 25.62 25.11
CA LEU A 142 10.52 25.18 25.59
C LEU A 142 11.15 26.03 26.72
N LYS A 143 10.36 26.52 27.68
CA LYS A 143 10.84 27.48 28.68
C LYS A 143 11.83 26.84 29.66
N GLU A 144 11.63 25.57 29.98
CA GLU A 144 12.39 24.82 31.00
C GLU A 144 13.50 23.92 30.43
N ALA A 145 13.56 23.77 29.10
CA ALA A 145 14.58 22.99 28.42
C ALA A 145 15.42 23.90 27.51
N GLU A 146 16.73 23.80 27.64
CA GLU A 146 17.70 24.43 26.74
C GLU A 146 17.76 23.67 25.41
N SER A 147 17.72 22.34 25.49
CA SER A 147 17.73 21.49 24.32
C SER A 147 16.97 20.19 24.50
N ILE A 148 16.60 19.59 23.37
CA ILE A 148 16.02 18.25 23.33
C ILE A 148 16.79 17.41 22.31
N THR A 149 17.10 16.19 22.69
CA THR A 149 17.75 15.22 21.80
C THR A 149 16.87 14.00 21.66
N VAL A 150 16.61 13.58 20.42
CA VAL A 150 16.04 12.26 20.14
C VAL A 150 17.18 11.27 20.04
N ASP A 151 17.27 10.35 21.00
CA ASP A 151 18.34 9.36 21.10
C ASP A 151 18.17 8.25 20.06
N SER A 152 16.97 7.71 19.98
CA SER A 152 16.60 6.71 18.98
C SER A 152 15.10 6.63 18.75
N ILE A 153 14.74 6.17 17.56
CA ILE A 153 13.37 5.83 17.17
C ILE A 153 13.37 4.37 16.76
N THR A 154 12.63 3.53 17.49
CA THR A 154 12.48 2.11 17.19
C THR A 154 11.07 1.82 16.72
N LEU A 155 10.97 1.17 15.56
CA LEU A 155 9.75 0.66 14.97
C LEU A 155 9.79 -0.85 15.02
N SER A 156 8.89 -1.48 15.78
CA SER A 156 8.80 -2.93 15.90
C SER A 156 7.57 -3.45 15.16
N GLY A 157 7.70 -4.58 14.49
CA GLY A 157 6.59 -5.21 13.77
C GLY A 157 6.41 -4.74 12.33
N LEU A 158 7.47 -4.18 11.72
CA LEU A 158 7.48 -3.88 10.29
C LEU A 158 7.60 -5.17 9.48
N LEU A 159 7.03 -5.21 8.28
CA LEU A 159 7.11 -6.37 7.41
C LEU A 159 8.15 -6.20 6.32
N THR A 160 8.98 -7.23 6.18
CA THR A 160 9.95 -7.36 5.07
C THR A 160 9.46 -8.27 3.96
N GLN A 161 8.22 -8.76 4.05
CA GLN A 161 7.62 -9.56 3.00
C GLN A 161 6.14 -9.24 2.79
N THR A 162 5.65 -9.48 1.58
CA THR A 162 4.24 -9.31 1.22
C THR A 162 3.86 -10.15 0.02
N LYS A 163 2.57 -10.47 -0.12
CA LYS A 163 2.02 -10.99 -1.38
C LYS A 163 1.88 -9.84 -2.35
N LEU A 164 2.34 -9.97 -3.59
CA LEU A 164 2.36 -8.88 -4.58
C LEU A 164 0.95 -8.40 -4.96
N PHE A 165 -0.03 -9.28 -5.04
CA PHE A 165 -1.36 -8.93 -5.53
C PHE A 165 -2.41 -9.06 -4.45
N ASN A 166 -3.19 -7.99 -4.29
CA ASN A 166 -4.34 -7.97 -3.40
C ASN A 166 -5.55 -8.56 -4.10
N ILE A 167 -6.32 -9.38 -3.38
CA ILE A 167 -7.68 -9.75 -3.75
C ILE A 167 -8.67 -8.93 -2.92
N GLU A 168 -9.68 -8.41 -3.58
CA GLU A 168 -10.70 -7.53 -2.97
C GLU A 168 -11.62 -8.30 -2.00
N GLU A 169 -11.82 -9.58 -2.26
CA GLU A 169 -12.80 -10.46 -1.61
C GLU A 169 -12.40 -10.88 -0.18
N ASP A 170 -11.10 -10.90 0.15
CA ASP A 170 -10.62 -11.29 1.49
C ASP A 170 -9.28 -10.61 1.84
N ARG A 171 -9.34 -9.59 2.70
CA ARG A 171 -8.15 -8.84 3.16
C ARG A 171 -7.16 -9.70 3.94
N ILE A 172 -7.62 -10.74 4.64
CA ILE A 172 -6.74 -11.64 5.40
C ILE A 172 -5.88 -12.46 4.44
N GLN A 173 -6.44 -12.83 3.28
CA GLN A 173 -5.69 -13.56 2.25
C GLN A 173 -4.59 -12.72 1.58
N ASN A 174 -4.62 -11.40 1.70
CA ASN A 174 -3.57 -10.50 1.18
C ASN A 174 -2.31 -10.49 2.03
N ASN A 175 -2.38 -11.09 3.22
CA ASN A 175 -1.26 -11.25 4.11
C ASN A 175 -0.51 -12.57 3.83
N PRO A 176 0.84 -12.57 3.93
CA PRO A 176 1.62 -13.80 4.02
C PRO A 176 1.16 -14.66 5.21
N GLU A 177 1.18 -15.98 5.06
CA GLU A 177 0.77 -16.91 6.13
C GLU A 177 1.70 -16.85 7.34
N GLN A 178 2.99 -16.62 7.11
CA GLN A 178 4.03 -16.54 8.14
C GLN A 178 4.77 -15.21 8.06
N PRO A 179 4.17 -14.08 8.49
CA PRO A 179 4.76 -12.75 8.33
C PRO A 179 6.13 -12.64 9.02
N HIS A 180 7.14 -12.27 8.23
CA HIS A 180 8.44 -11.90 8.79
C HIS A 180 8.39 -10.46 9.33
N LYS A 181 8.15 -10.35 10.63
CA LYS A 181 8.13 -9.09 11.40
C LYS A 181 9.54 -8.76 11.88
N VAL A 182 10.02 -7.57 11.57
CA VAL A 182 11.33 -7.04 11.99
C VAL A 182 11.19 -5.77 12.80
N SER A 183 12.27 -5.41 13.48
CA SER A 183 12.42 -4.09 14.10
C SER A 183 13.42 -3.27 13.32
N TYR A 184 13.09 -1.99 13.11
CA TYR A 184 13.98 -1.01 12.53
C TYR A 184 14.25 0.10 13.54
N THR A 185 15.52 0.39 13.77
CA THR A 185 15.92 1.44 14.70
C THR A 185 16.71 2.52 13.98
N ILE A 186 16.20 3.74 14.08
CA ILE A 186 16.91 4.96 13.73
C ILE A 186 17.68 5.39 14.97
N CYS A 187 18.98 5.17 14.96
CA CYS A 187 19.89 5.68 15.98
C CYS A 187 20.70 6.84 15.41
N ASN A 188 21.05 7.76 16.30
CA ASN A 188 22.19 8.63 16.09
C ASN A 188 23.45 7.76 16.07
N THR A 189 24.01 7.51 14.88
CA THR A 189 25.20 6.67 14.69
C THR A 189 26.37 7.50 14.21
N SER A 190 27.56 7.29 14.79
CA SER A 190 28.81 7.87 14.31
C SER A 190 29.39 7.13 13.09
N ASP A 191 28.70 6.09 12.59
CA ASP A 191 29.14 5.38 11.39
C ASP A 191 29.03 6.28 10.15
N LEU A 192 30.18 6.73 9.66
CA LEU A 192 30.33 7.56 8.46
C LEU A 192 29.83 6.88 7.18
N LYS A 193 29.64 5.56 7.18
CA LYS A 193 29.10 4.82 6.02
C LYS A 193 27.58 4.88 5.92
N ILE A 194 26.90 5.38 6.96
CA ILE A 194 25.44 5.47 7.02
C ILE A 194 25.04 6.95 6.92
N ALA A 195 24.05 7.26 6.09
CA ALA A 195 23.49 8.60 5.99
C ALA A 195 22.86 8.95 7.34
N GLN A 196 23.45 9.93 8.01
CA GLN A 196 23.08 10.30 9.36
C GLN A 196 21.75 11.08 9.34
N PRO A 197 20.74 10.64 10.11
CA PRO A 197 19.48 11.35 10.21
C PRO A 197 19.60 12.59 11.12
N PHE A 198 18.88 13.66 10.80
CA PHE A 198 18.84 14.91 11.59
C PHE A 198 17.50 15.63 11.44
N PHE A 199 17.19 16.58 12.33
CA PHE A 199 15.99 17.42 12.17
C PHE A 199 16.26 18.57 11.20
N GLY A 200 15.56 18.57 10.07
CA GLY A 200 15.73 19.51 8.97
C GLY A 200 14.47 20.31 8.63
N CYS A 201 14.68 21.30 7.76
CA CYS A 201 13.64 22.03 7.04
C CYS A 201 13.85 21.72 5.56
N LEU A 202 12.87 21.10 4.90
CA LEU A 202 13.01 20.66 3.50
C LEU A 202 13.18 21.81 2.50
N GLY A 203 12.76 23.02 2.87
CA GLY A 203 12.96 24.21 2.05
C GLY A 203 14.37 24.79 2.11
N LYS A 204 15.25 24.26 2.98
CA LYS A 204 16.63 24.76 3.16
C LYS A 204 17.61 23.73 2.64
N GLY A 205 18.61 24.19 1.88
CA GLY A 205 19.63 23.33 1.29
C GLY A 205 20.57 22.66 2.30
N MET A 206 20.69 23.22 3.50
CA MET A 206 21.56 22.67 4.57
C MET A 206 20.94 22.92 5.94
N TYR A 207 21.24 22.03 6.89
CA TYR A 207 21.01 22.24 8.31
C TYR A 207 22.10 23.18 8.87
N PRO A 208 21.74 24.30 9.52
CA PRO A 208 22.71 25.32 9.91
C PRO A 208 23.64 24.95 11.07
N TYR A 209 23.44 23.80 11.74
CA TYR A 209 24.23 23.39 12.91
C TYR A 209 24.76 21.96 12.77
N HIS A 210 25.96 21.82 12.21
CA HIS A 210 26.76 20.61 12.40
C HIS A 210 27.54 20.77 13.72
N LEU A 211 26.91 20.47 14.86
CA LEU A 211 27.61 20.51 16.15
C LEU A 211 28.48 19.25 16.32
N GLY A 212 29.73 19.33 15.85
CA GLY A 212 30.83 18.45 16.24
C GLY A 212 30.75 16.98 15.79
N ASP A 213 31.51 16.12 16.50
CA ASP A 213 31.81 14.73 16.12
C ASP A 213 30.66 13.72 16.32
N SER A 214 29.41 14.17 16.47
CA SER A 214 28.28 13.28 16.72
C SER A 214 27.01 13.78 16.04
N PRO A 215 26.45 13.06 15.05
CA PRO A 215 25.13 13.38 14.52
C PRO A 215 24.07 13.06 15.57
N ARG A 216 23.76 14.03 16.41
CA ARG A 216 22.61 13.94 17.29
C ARG A 216 21.45 14.66 16.62
N MET A 217 20.27 14.03 16.62
CA MET A 217 19.00 14.70 16.36
C MET A 217 18.74 15.72 17.47
N TYR A 218 19.38 16.87 17.36
CA TYR A 218 19.43 17.92 18.37
C TYR A 218 18.48 19.04 18.01
N PHE A 219 17.81 19.55 19.03
CA PHE A 219 16.97 20.72 18.94
C PHE A 219 17.42 21.75 19.97
N ASP A 220 17.94 22.90 19.52
CA ASP A 220 18.17 24.10 20.34
C ASP A 220 16.90 24.96 20.34
N ARG A 221 16.55 25.54 21.49
CA ARG A 221 15.50 26.56 21.60
C ARG A 221 15.75 27.82 20.76
N LEU A 222 17.01 28.22 20.54
CA LEU A 222 17.37 29.52 19.94
C LEU A 222 17.16 29.60 18.42
N TYR A 223 17.14 28.48 17.69
CA TYR A 223 17.37 28.49 16.24
C TYR A 223 16.26 27.88 15.36
N ASN A 224 15.08 27.59 15.92
CA ASN A 224 14.49 26.30 15.58
C ASN A 224 12.97 26.26 15.36
N ARG A 225 12.35 27.40 15.04
CA ARG A 225 10.91 27.40 14.70
C ARG A 225 10.59 26.64 13.41
N ASP A 226 11.55 26.51 12.50
CA ASP A 226 11.30 25.94 11.15
C ASP A 226 11.82 24.51 10.97
N TYR A 227 12.56 23.92 11.93
CA TYR A 227 13.12 22.57 11.80
C TYR A 227 12.37 21.60 12.71
N GLY A 228 11.83 20.57 12.09
CA GLY A 228 11.04 19.55 12.77
C GLY A 228 10.82 18.29 11.95
N THR A 229 11.26 18.26 10.69
CA THR A 229 11.14 17.07 9.85
C THR A 229 12.39 16.23 9.99
N LEU A 230 12.27 14.91 10.18
CA LEU A 230 13.43 14.04 10.12
C LEU A 230 13.93 13.94 8.68
N CYS A 231 15.15 14.38 8.45
CA CYS A 231 15.81 14.47 7.15
C CYS A 231 17.14 13.71 7.14
N ARG A 232 17.68 13.55 5.94
CA ARG A 232 19.06 13.12 5.67
C ARG A 232 19.54 13.75 4.38
N TYR A 233 20.85 13.88 4.24
CA TYR A 233 21.46 14.32 3.00
C TYR A 233 21.61 13.18 2.00
N HIS A 234 21.79 13.56 0.74
CA HIS A 234 22.25 12.65 -0.31
C HIS A 234 23.67 12.17 -0.01
N ARG A 235 24.06 11.03 -0.59
CA ARG A 235 25.44 10.54 -0.53
C ARG A 235 26.13 10.68 -1.87
N LYS A 236 27.43 10.91 -1.82
CA LYS A 236 28.35 10.79 -2.94
C LYS A 236 28.79 9.34 -3.11
N ALA A 237 29.45 9.05 -4.24
CA ALA A 237 29.93 7.71 -4.57
C ALA A 237 30.96 7.16 -3.56
N ASP A 238 31.66 8.04 -2.84
CA ASP A 238 32.59 7.71 -1.76
C ASP A 238 31.92 7.54 -0.39
N HIS A 239 30.58 7.55 -0.36
CA HIS A 239 29.71 7.53 0.82
C HIS A 239 29.75 8.79 1.70
N SER A 240 30.46 9.85 1.29
CA SER A 240 30.38 11.13 1.99
C SER A 240 29.01 11.76 1.79
N THR A 241 28.64 12.66 2.71
CA THR A 241 27.47 13.52 2.55
C THR A 241 27.62 14.47 1.36
N ASP A 242 26.53 14.67 0.61
CA ASP A 242 26.41 15.71 -0.41
C ASP A 242 25.54 16.87 0.09
N GLU A 243 26.20 17.93 0.55
CA GLU A 243 25.59 19.15 1.07
C GLU A 243 25.22 20.16 -0.02
N GLN A 244 25.61 19.91 -1.28
CA GLN A 244 25.22 20.78 -2.41
C GLN A 244 23.77 20.53 -2.84
N LEU A 245 23.25 19.34 -2.53
CA LEU A 245 21.87 18.97 -2.77
C LEU A 245 21.02 19.24 -1.52
N PRO A 246 19.77 19.71 -1.70
CA PRO A 246 18.88 19.89 -0.56
C PRO A 246 18.64 18.55 0.15
N PRO A 247 18.50 18.58 1.48
CA PRO A 247 18.23 17.38 2.25
C PRO A 247 16.85 16.83 1.89
N VAL A 248 16.76 15.50 1.90
CA VAL A 248 15.51 14.79 1.65
C VAL A 248 14.93 14.28 2.96
N ARG A 249 13.63 14.02 2.93
CA ARG A 249 12.95 13.43 4.08
C ARG A 249 13.46 12.01 4.33
N TYR A 250 13.65 11.66 5.59
CA TYR A 250 14.01 10.31 5.98
C TYR A 250 12.76 9.43 6.02
N TYR A 251 12.77 8.36 5.22
CA TYR A 251 11.69 7.37 5.17
C TYR A 251 12.13 6.04 5.76
N VAL A 252 11.24 5.44 6.55
CA VAL A 252 11.26 4.01 6.86
C VAL A 252 10.18 3.34 6.02
N TYR A 253 10.46 2.15 5.51
CA TYR A 253 9.56 1.40 4.65
C TYR A 253 9.11 0.13 5.34
N SER A 254 7.87 -0.28 5.05
CA SER A 254 7.33 -1.57 5.44
C SER A 254 6.33 -2.01 4.40
N PHE A 255 6.32 -3.29 4.07
CA PHE A 255 5.23 -3.81 3.28
C PHE A 255 3.90 -3.76 4.05
N GLN A 256 2.82 -3.90 3.28
CA GLN A 256 1.48 -3.89 3.85
C GLN A 256 1.28 -5.04 4.83
N TRP A 257 0.43 -4.79 5.82
CA TRP A 257 -0.16 -5.82 6.68
C TRP A 257 -1.61 -5.46 6.92
N GLY A 258 -2.55 -6.26 6.41
CA GLY A 258 -3.98 -6.11 6.69
C GLY A 258 -4.31 -6.69 8.08
N GLY A 259 -3.90 -6.00 9.13
CA GLY A 259 -4.15 -6.40 10.52
C GLY A 259 -5.61 -6.24 10.92
N ASN A 260 -6.06 -7.03 11.91
CA ASN A 260 -7.40 -6.91 12.51
C ASN A 260 -7.36 -6.64 14.02
N ALA A 261 -6.16 -6.69 14.63
CA ALA A 261 -5.97 -6.49 16.07
C ALA A 261 -4.86 -5.45 16.37
N PRO A 262 -4.84 -4.83 17.57
CA PRO A 262 -3.83 -3.82 17.94
C PRO A 262 -2.37 -4.30 17.83
N GLU A 263 -2.12 -5.59 18.04
CA GLU A 263 -0.81 -6.23 17.92
C GLU A 263 -0.30 -6.35 16.48
N ASP A 264 -1.20 -6.20 15.51
CA ASP A 264 -0.88 -6.17 14.09
C ASP A 264 -0.30 -4.82 13.66
N ASP A 265 -0.64 -3.75 14.38
CA ASP A 265 -0.14 -2.41 14.11
C ASP A 265 1.31 -2.28 14.65
N PRO A 266 2.27 -1.81 13.83
CA PRO A 266 3.65 -1.65 14.28
C PRO A 266 3.76 -0.73 15.51
N LEU A 267 4.63 -1.09 16.45
CA LEU A 267 4.86 -0.30 17.66
C LEU A 267 6.02 0.67 17.43
N LEU A 268 5.73 1.96 17.47
CA LEU A 268 6.71 3.03 17.52
C LEU A 268 7.11 3.29 18.98
N THR A 269 8.42 3.39 19.21
CA THR A 269 9.02 3.83 20.48
C THR A 269 10.05 4.91 20.20
N ILE A 270 9.95 6.05 20.89
CA ILE A 270 10.89 7.15 20.81
C ILE A 270 11.57 7.33 22.16
N TYR A 271 12.90 7.23 22.17
CA TYR A 271 13.76 7.52 23.32
C TYR A 271 14.36 8.90 23.12
N TYR A 272 14.24 9.76 24.13
CA TYR A 272 14.67 11.15 24.04
C TYR A 272 15.03 11.70 25.42
N HIS A 273 15.82 12.77 25.45
CA HIS A 273 16.15 13.47 26.68
C HIS A 273 16.12 14.99 26.55
N PHE A 274 15.86 15.64 27.69
CA PHE A 274 15.88 17.09 27.83
C PHE A 274 17.09 17.52 28.63
N THR A 275 17.76 18.59 28.18
CA THR A 275 18.71 19.33 29.00
C THR A 275 17.97 20.51 29.61
N LYS A 276 17.87 20.57 30.94
CA LYS A 276 17.18 21.67 31.62
C LYS A 276 17.98 22.95 31.55
N THR A 277 17.28 24.08 31.43
CA THR A 277 17.90 25.41 31.54
C THR A 277 18.54 25.57 32.92
N MET A 278 19.84 25.87 32.95
CA MET A 278 20.57 26.18 34.18
C MET A 278 20.33 27.64 34.58
N ASN A 279 19.99 27.87 35.85
CA ASN A 279 19.96 29.20 36.46
C ASN A 279 21.22 29.48 37.31
N GLU A 280 22.13 28.51 37.47
CA GLU A 280 23.34 28.63 38.30
C GLU A 280 24.62 28.35 37.49
N PRO A 281 25.72 29.09 37.76
CA PRO A 281 26.90 29.12 36.89
C PRO A 281 27.84 27.89 36.97
N ASP A 282 27.78 27.07 38.02
CA ASP A 282 28.77 26.01 38.28
C ASP A 282 28.20 24.57 38.32
N GLY A 283 26.93 24.38 37.92
CA GLY A 283 26.29 23.07 37.91
C GLY A 283 26.29 22.38 36.53
N HIS A 284 26.35 21.05 36.49
CA HIS A 284 26.02 20.28 35.28
C HIS A 284 24.50 20.26 35.05
N ALA A 285 24.04 20.74 33.89
CA ALA A 285 22.61 20.81 33.55
C ALA A 285 21.96 19.43 33.70
N PRO A 286 20.90 19.26 34.54
CA PRO A 286 20.31 17.96 34.74
C PRO A 286 19.66 17.47 33.44
N VAL A 287 20.03 16.25 33.04
CA VAL A 287 19.50 15.56 31.86
C VAL A 287 18.37 14.63 32.28
N ILE A 288 17.22 14.76 31.63
CA ILE A 288 16.03 13.93 31.92
C ILE A 288 15.74 13.04 30.73
N TYR A 289 15.90 11.73 30.90
CA TYR A 289 15.58 10.72 29.89
C TYR A 289 14.11 10.30 29.96
N LYS A 290 13.49 10.16 28.80
CA LYS A 290 12.09 9.77 28.65
C LYS A 290 11.88 8.83 27.46
N LYS A 291 10.70 8.20 27.47
CA LYS A 291 10.23 7.30 26.42
C LYS A 291 8.79 7.66 26.07
N ALA A 292 8.49 7.67 24.78
CA ALA A 292 7.13 7.76 24.25
C ALA A 292 6.86 6.54 23.36
N THR A 293 5.63 6.05 23.36
CA THR A 293 5.24 4.90 22.54
C THR A 293 3.88 5.13 21.90
N ALA A 294 3.72 4.70 20.65
CA ALA A 294 2.45 4.72 19.94
C ALA A 294 2.37 3.54 18.98
N ARG A 295 1.16 3.04 18.71
CA ARG A 295 0.91 2.07 17.63
C ARG A 295 0.66 2.83 16.34
N LEU A 296 1.23 2.37 15.24
CA LEU A 296 1.07 2.96 13.91
C LEU A 296 -0.25 2.49 13.29
N TYR A 297 -1.33 3.22 13.59
CA TYR A 297 -2.65 2.99 13.01
C TYR A 297 -3.26 4.31 12.55
N ASP A 298 -4.29 4.22 11.72
CA ASP A 298 -4.98 5.38 11.18
C ASP A 298 -6.30 5.66 11.93
N GLU A 299 -6.44 6.87 12.46
CA GLU A 299 -7.66 7.34 13.13
C GLU A 299 -8.66 8.01 12.18
N THR A 300 -8.30 8.22 10.91
CA THR A 300 -9.04 9.09 9.98
C THR A 300 -10.09 8.39 9.12
N HIS A 301 -10.13 7.05 9.09
CA HIS A 301 -11.16 6.28 8.38
C HIS A 301 -12.38 6.05 9.30
N ARG A 302 -13.50 6.74 9.05
CA ARG A 302 -14.81 6.54 9.73
C ARG A 302 -15.43 5.18 9.32
N LEU A 303 -16.14 4.42 10.17
CA LEU A 303 -16.56 4.58 11.58
C LEU A 303 -15.92 3.49 12.45
N GLY A 304 -15.26 3.88 13.55
CA GLY A 304 -14.65 2.96 14.51
C GLY A 304 -13.15 2.79 14.30
N LYS A 305 -12.40 2.64 15.40
CA LYS A 305 -10.97 2.31 15.39
C LYS A 305 -10.78 0.99 14.64
N SER A 306 -10.54 1.08 13.34
CA SER A 306 -10.40 -0.09 12.48
C SER A 306 -8.92 -0.34 12.34
N HIS A 307 -8.43 -1.32 13.10
CA HIS A 307 -7.08 -1.84 12.94
C HIS A 307 -6.95 -2.32 11.50
N HIS A 308 -5.95 -1.81 10.80
CA HIS A 308 -5.71 -2.11 9.39
C HIS A 308 -4.26 -2.47 9.13
N GLY A 309 -3.40 -2.49 10.17
CA GLY A 309 -1.95 -2.50 10.02
C GLY A 309 -1.48 -1.39 9.08
N LEU A 310 -0.44 -1.68 8.30
CA LEU A 310 0.09 -0.76 7.31
C LEU A 310 -0.51 -1.04 5.93
N LEU A 311 -1.02 -0.02 5.27
CA LEU A 311 -1.66 -0.13 3.96
C LEU A 311 -0.72 0.31 2.83
N ARG A 312 -0.86 -0.35 1.66
CA ARG A 312 -0.20 0.05 0.41
C ARG A 312 -0.57 1.45 -0.02
N ASN A 313 0.32 2.15 -0.73
CA ASN A 313 0.05 3.50 -1.22
C ASN A 313 -0.31 4.51 -0.10
N PHE A 314 0.11 4.25 1.14
CA PHE A 314 -0.03 5.18 2.26
C PHE A 314 1.34 5.65 2.77
N THR A 315 1.38 6.93 3.12
CA THR A 315 2.45 7.52 3.91
C THR A 315 1.92 7.73 5.32
N TYR A 316 2.54 7.12 6.31
CA TYR A 316 2.20 7.31 7.72
C TYR A 316 3.09 8.43 8.28
N GLN A 317 2.47 9.58 8.51
CA GLN A 317 3.11 10.71 9.17
C GLN A 317 3.02 10.54 10.68
N VAL A 318 4.17 10.44 11.33
CA VAL A 318 4.27 10.49 12.79
C VAL A 318 4.49 11.94 13.21
N ASN A 319 3.45 12.54 13.78
CA ASN A 319 3.45 13.87 14.37
C ASN A 319 3.78 13.78 15.86
N GLY A 320 5.00 14.16 16.24
CA GLY A 320 5.38 14.34 17.63
C GLY A 320 5.11 15.76 18.09
N VAL A 321 4.29 15.95 19.11
CA VAL A 321 4.14 17.25 19.79
C VAL A 321 4.83 17.14 21.14
N VAL A 322 5.90 17.89 21.33
CA VAL A 322 6.61 17.93 22.60
C VAL A 322 6.23 19.19 23.35
N THR A 323 5.62 18.97 24.51
CA THR A 323 5.29 20.03 25.45
C THR A 323 6.31 20.02 26.58
N THR A 324 6.91 21.18 26.81
CA THR A 324 7.85 21.36 27.91
C THR A 324 7.17 21.57 29.27
N LEU A 325 5.85 21.84 29.31
CA LEU A 325 5.09 21.96 30.56
C LEU A 325 4.95 20.63 31.30
N THR A 326 4.77 19.54 30.56
CA THR A 326 4.72 18.16 31.10
C THR A 326 6.01 17.41 30.82
N SER A 327 6.90 18.01 30.02
CA SER A 327 8.07 17.36 29.43
C SER A 327 7.69 16.05 28.74
N THR A 328 6.52 15.95 28.11
CA THR A 328 6.05 14.72 27.44
C THR A 328 5.96 14.93 25.94
N LEU A 329 6.43 13.94 25.20
CA LEU A 329 6.19 13.78 23.77
C LEU A 329 4.85 13.05 23.56
N SER A 330 3.88 13.78 23.04
CA SER A 330 2.62 13.22 22.53
C SER A 330 2.82 12.82 21.08
N LEU A 331 2.32 11.64 20.71
CA LEU A 331 2.44 11.11 19.35
C LEU A 331 1.04 11.05 18.72
N GLN A 332 0.90 11.67 17.57
CA GLN A 332 -0.26 11.54 16.69
C GLN A 332 0.19 10.94 15.37
N ILE A 333 -0.58 10.00 14.84
CA ILE A 333 -0.27 9.36 13.56
C ILE A 333 -1.37 9.71 12.57
N THR A 334 -0.95 10.06 11.35
CA THR A 334 -1.86 10.40 10.26
C THR A 334 -1.47 9.60 9.04
N ALA A 335 -2.39 8.78 8.53
CA ALA A 335 -2.15 8.11 7.26
C ALA A 335 -2.62 9.01 6.11
N ILE A 336 -1.76 9.15 5.11
CA ILE A 336 -1.97 10.00 3.95
C ILE A 336 -1.90 9.13 2.72
N SER A 337 -3.03 9.01 2.01
CA SER A 337 -3.07 8.32 0.73
C SER A 337 -2.24 9.08 -0.31
N TRP A 338 -1.46 8.35 -1.11
CA TRP A 338 -0.58 8.95 -2.11
C TRP A 338 -1.34 9.66 -3.23
N TYR A 339 -2.62 9.37 -3.42
CA TYR A 339 -3.49 10.14 -4.34
C TYR A 339 -3.77 11.57 -3.87
N ARG A 340 -3.51 11.89 -2.59
CA ARG A 340 -3.82 13.20 -1.98
C ARG A 340 -2.63 14.13 -1.86
N ILE A 341 -1.40 13.65 -2.08
CA ILE A 341 -0.18 14.45 -1.96
C ILE A 341 0.75 14.18 -3.14
N SER A 342 1.42 15.22 -3.64
CA SER A 342 2.59 15.02 -4.49
C SER A 342 3.66 14.33 -3.66
N VAL A 343 4.25 13.28 -4.23
CA VAL A 343 5.31 12.52 -3.59
C VAL A 343 6.61 12.87 -4.29
N ASP A 344 7.42 13.69 -3.62
CA ASP A 344 8.61 14.34 -4.20
C ASP A 344 9.76 13.37 -4.57
N ASP A 345 9.65 12.10 -4.16
CA ASP A 345 10.64 11.03 -4.33
C ASP A 345 10.14 9.84 -5.17
N ILE A 346 8.93 9.91 -5.76
CA ILE A 346 8.51 8.93 -6.77
C ILE A 346 9.05 9.42 -8.12
N PRO A 347 9.94 8.67 -8.79
CA PRO A 347 10.33 9.00 -10.15
C PRO A 347 9.06 9.08 -11.02
N PRO A 348 8.94 10.11 -11.89
CA PRO A 348 7.82 10.16 -12.83
C PRO A 348 7.76 8.84 -13.60
N PHE A 349 6.55 8.31 -13.76
CA PHE A 349 6.32 7.14 -14.60
C PHE A 349 6.70 7.52 -16.03
N GLU A 350 7.79 6.95 -16.55
CA GLU A 350 8.17 7.09 -17.97
C GLU A 350 7.31 6.18 -18.85
#